data_AF-A0A2N5RE43-F1
#
_entry.id   AF-A0A2N5RE43-F1
#
_cell.length_a   1.000
_cell.length_b   1.000
_cell.length_c   1.000
_cell.angle_alpha   90.00
_cell.angle_beta   90.00
_cell.angle_gamma   90.00
#
_symmetry.space_group_name_H-M   'P 1'
#
loop_
_entity.id
_entity.type
_entity.pdbx_description
1 polymer ?
#
loop_
_entity_poly.entity_id
_entity_poly.type
_entity_poly.pdbx_seq_one_letter_code
_entity_poly.pdbx_strand_id
1 'polypeptide(L)'
;MLVIGKGRDKLEVVMEVIDRFEKFLRSIGCPTRLSELGIGEITEDMLYHWTEKTLEVLCDEKGRLPGVPPFSKDDIVEILKMAIRTVQGVMVCKFQKLL
;
A
#
# COMPACT_ATOMS: atom_id res chain seq x y z
N MET A 1 1.66 -12.02 11.68
CA MET A 1 0.48 -12.26 12.54
C MET A 1 0.40 -11.12 13.54
N LEU A 2 -0.58 -10.23 13.43
CA LEU A 2 -0.77 -9.15 14.41
C LEU A 2 -1.25 -9.76 15.73
N VAL A 3 -0.57 -9.46 16.84
CA VAL A 3 -1.00 -9.89 18.18
C VAL A 3 -2.07 -8.91 18.65
N ILE A 4 -3.35 -9.28 18.44
CA ILE A 4 -4.49 -8.47 18.87
C ILE A 4 -4.80 -8.86 20.32
N GLY A 5 -4.54 -7.95 21.26
CA GLY A 5 -4.90 -8.13 22.67
C GLY A 5 -6.41 -8.34 22.83
N LYS A 6 -6.82 -9.23 23.75
CA LYS A 6 -8.25 -9.48 24.01
C LYS A 6 -8.96 -8.16 24.35
N GLY A 7 -10.02 -7.83 23.61
CA GLY A 7 -10.92 -6.70 23.89
C GLY A 7 -10.67 -5.42 23.09
N ARG A 8 -9.67 -5.37 22.20
CA ARG A 8 -9.45 -4.22 21.30
C ARG A 8 -10.09 -4.44 19.93
N ASP A 9 -10.58 -3.37 19.33
CA ASP A 9 -11.07 -3.40 17.96
C ASP A 9 -9.92 -3.66 16.98
N LYS A 10 -10.15 -4.55 16.00
CA LYS A 10 -9.08 -4.97 15.07
C LYS A 10 -8.63 -3.83 14.17
N LEU A 11 -9.57 -2.99 13.72
CA LEU A 11 -9.28 -1.87 12.83
C LEU A 11 -8.46 -0.80 13.57
N GLU A 12 -8.83 -0.50 14.82
CA GLU A 12 -8.07 0.41 15.67
C GLU A 12 -6.61 -0.06 15.84
N VAL A 13 -6.39 -1.35 16.12
CA VAL A 13 -5.03 -1.90 16.26
C VAL A 13 -4.24 -1.82 14.94
N VAL A 14 -4.88 -2.10 13.81
CA VAL A 14 -4.23 -2.00 12.48
C VAL A 14 -3.82 -0.56 12.19
N MET A 15 -4.69 0.42 12.47
CA MET A 15 -4.39 1.83 12.26
C MET A 15 -3.24 2.31 13.16
N GLU A 16 -3.23 1.89 14.43
CA GLU A 16 -2.13 2.21 15.35
C GLU A 16 -0.78 1.67 14.83
N VAL A 17 -0.77 0.45 14.27
CA VAL A 17 0.43 -0.16 13.70
C VAL A 17 0.91 0.60 12.47
N ILE A 18 0.00 0.98 11.56
CA ILE A 18 0.32 1.78 10.38
C ILE A 18 0.96 3.11 10.80
N ASP A 19 0.38 3.81 11.78
CA ASP A 19 0.90 5.08 12.28
C ASP A 19 2.29 4.93 12.91
N ARG A 20 2.51 3.89 13.72
CA ARG A 20 3.82 3.60 14.33
C ARG A 20 4.87 3.27 13.27
N PHE A 21 4.49 2.52 12.24
CA PHE A 21 5.38 2.17 11.14
C PHE A 21 5.74 3.41 10.30
N GLU A 22 4.78 4.28 10.00
CA GLU A 22 5.05 5.53 9.28
C GLU A 22 6.00 6.44 10.08
N LYS A 23 5.77 6.58 11.39
CA LYS A 23 6.67 7.34 12.29
C LYS A 23 8.08 6.77 12.29
N PHE A 24 8.22 5.44 12.33
CA PHE A 24 9.51 4.78 12.25
C PHE A 24 10.23 5.08 10.93
N LEU A 25 9.54 4.95 9.79
CA LEU A 25 10.11 5.25 8.48
C LEU A 25 10.61 6.70 8.41
N ARG A 26 9.81 7.66 8.89
CA ARG A 26 10.24 9.06 8.94
C ARG A 26 11.44 9.27 9.87
N SER A 27 11.50 8.56 11.00
CA SER A 27 12.61 8.68 11.96
C SER A 27 13.97 8.24 11.39
N ILE A 28 13.97 7.32 10.44
CA ILE A 28 15.19 6.88 9.73
C ILE A 28 15.46 7.69 8.44
N GLY A 29 14.69 8.75 8.19
CA GLY A 29 14.80 9.58 7.00
C GLY A 29 14.22 8.94 5.73
N CYS A 30 13.44 7.87 5.86
CA CYS A 30 12.77 7.25 4.73
C CYS A 30 11.52 8.05 4.34
N PRO A 31 11.39 8.50 3.08
CA PRO A 31 10.17 9.11 2.58
C PRO A 31 8.99 8.14 2.66
N THR A 32 7.83 8.66 2.99
CA THR A 32 6.60 7.86 3.16
C THR A 32 5.59 8.10 2.06
N ARG A 33 5.93 8.95 1.09
CA ARG A 33 5.13 9.25 -0.10
C ARG A 33 6.02 9.24 -1.33
N LEU A 34 5.49 8.79 -2.47
CA LEU A 34 6.23 8.82 -3.74
C LEU A 34 6.54 10.25 -4.19
N SER A 35 5.68 11.21 -3.84
CA SER A 35 5.86 12.64 -4.13
C SER A 35 7.08 13.26 -3.40
N GLU A 36 7.54 12.64 -2.31
CA GLU A 36 8.73 13.09 -1.56
C GLU A 36 10.05 12.65 -2.24
N LEU A 37 10.01 11.73 -3.22
CA LEU A 37 11.20 11.14 -3.86
C LEU A 37 11.83 12.03 -4.95
N GLY A 38 11.20 13.13 -5.34
CA GLY A 38 11.72 14.03 -6.37
C GLY A 38 11.72 13.44 -7.80
N ILE A 39 10.87 12.46 -8.07
CA ILE A 39 10.77 11.76 -9.38
C ILE A 39 9.98 12.53 -10.46
N GLY A 40 9.66 13.80 -10.22
CA GLY A 40 8.83 14.63 -11.10
C GLY A 40 7.33 14.36 -10.96
N GLU A 41 6.54 14.86 -11.92
CA GLU A 41 5.10 14.64 -11.97
C GLU A 41 4.79 13.17 -12.25
N ILE A 42 4.09 12.51 -11.32
CA ILE A 42 3.68 11.11 -11.48
C ILE A 42 2.36 11.06 -12.26
N THR A 43 2.42 10.60 -13.51
CA THR A 43 1.26 10.46 -14.41
C THR A 43 0.62 9.08 -14.28
N GLU A 44 -0.63 8.95 -14.73
CA GLU A 44 -1.37 7.68 -14.71
C GLU A 44 -0.70 6.61 -15.59
N ASP A 45 -0.18 6.99 -16.76
CA ASP A 45 0.55 6.06 -17.65
C ASP A 45 1.80 5.46 -16.99
N MET A 46 2.50 6.24 -16.16
CA MET A 46 3.64 5.72 -15.40
C MET A 46 3.22 4.70 -14.35
N LEU A 47 2.06 4.89 -13.70
CA LEU A 47 1.54 3.93 -12.74
C LEU A 47 1.17 2.60 -13.40
N TYR A 48 0.54 2.67 -14.57
CA TYR A 48 0.24 1.49 -15.38
C TYR A 48 1.53 0.79 -15.82
N HIS A 49 2.53 1.55 -16.29
CA HIS A 49 3.82 1.01 -16.68
C HIS A 49 4.54 0.31 -15.52
N TRP A 50 4.62 0.93 -14.35
CA TRP A 50 5.22 0.29 -13.16
C TRP A 50 4.48 -0.96 -12.73
N THR A 51 3.15 -0.96 -12.86
CA THR A 51 2.33 -2.13 -12.56
C THR A 51 2.63 -3.29 -13.53
N GLU A 52 2.74 -3.00 -14.83
CA GLU A 52 3.13 -3.98 -15.83
C GLU A 52 4.52 -4.56 -15.53
N LYS A 53 5.50 -3.70 -15.23
CA LYS A 53 6.84 -4.14 -14.82
C LYS A 53 6.84 -4.98 -13.56
N THR A 54 5.97 -4.67 -12.61
CA THR A 54 5.82 -5.48 -11.38
C THR A 54 5.31 -6.88 -11.69
N LEU A 55 4.34 -7.02 -12.59
CA LEU A 55 3.75 -8.31 -12.97
C LEU A 55 4.66 -9.13 -13.91
N GLU A 56 5.53 -8.48 -14.70
CA GLU A 56 6.59 -9.16 -15.46
C GLU A 56 7.59 -9.87 -14.53
N VAL A 57 7.86 -9.31 -13.35
CA VAL A 57 8.79 -9.91 -12.37
C VAL A 57 8.15 -11.09 -11.65
N LEU A 58 6.90 -10.94 -11.20
CA LEU A 58 6.19 -11.97 -10.47
C LEU A 58 4.67 -11.86 -10.63
N CYS A 59 4.05 -12.94 -11.10
CA CYS A 59 2.62 -13.11 -11.09
C CYS A 59 2.21 -14.58 -10.83
N ASP A 60 0.99 -14.77 -10.35
CA ASP A 60 0.34 -16.08 -10.27
C ASP A 60 -0.15 -16.54 -11.65
N GLU A 61 -0.70 -17.77 -11.72
CA GLU A 61 -1.25 -18.34 -12.96
C GLU A 61 -2.38 -17.52 -13.59
N LYS A 62 -2.95 -16.56 -12.85
CA LYS A 62 -4.03 -15.66 -13.29
C LYS A 62 -3.52 -14.25 -13.59
N GLY A 63 -2.21 -14.04 -13.63
CA GLY A 63 -1.60 -12.74 -13.91
C GLY A 63 -1.73 -11.72 -12.77
N ARG A 64 -1.92 -12.17 -11.53
CA ARG A 64 -2.06 -11.31 -10.35
C ARG A 64 -0.80 -11.36 -9.50
N LEU A 65 -0.50 -10.28 -8.79
CA LEU A 65 0.61 -10.27 -7.85
C LEU A 65 0.25 -11.17 -6.66
N PRO A 66 1.07 -12.20 -6.34
CA PRO A 66 0.81 -13.08 -5.20
C PRO A 66 0.87 -12.28 -3.91
N GLY A 67 -0.29 -12.15 -3.27
CA GLY A 67 -0.51 -11.43 -2.04
C GLY A 67 -1.68 -12.06 -1.27
N VAL A 68 -2.03 -11.48 -0.13
CA VAL A 68 -3.19 -11.92 0.66
C VAL A 68 -4.13 -10.73 0.84
N PRO A 69 -5.26 -10.68 0.11
CA PRO A 69 -5.59 -11.49 -1.07
C PRO A 69 -4.69 -11.16 -2.30
N PRO A 70 -4.70 -11.98 -3.37
CA PRO A 70 -3.97 -11.68 -4.60
C PRO A 70 -4.42 -10.36 -5.22
N PHE A 71 -3.48 -9.56 -5.74
CA PHE A 71 -3.76 -8.22 -6.27
C PHE A 71 -3.87 -8.23 -7.79
N SER A 72 -4.97 -7.69 -8.32
CA SER A 72 -5.11 -7.41 -9.75
C SER A 72 -4.26 -6.22 -10.19
N LYS A 73 -4.16 -6.01 -11.51
CA LYS A 73 -3.50 -4.83 -12.08
C LYS A 73 -4.09 -3.52 -11.51
N ASP A 74 -5.41 -3.44 -11.45
CA ASP A 74 -6.12 -2.25 -10.97
C ASP A 74 -5.90 -2.03 -9.47
N ASP A 75 -5.83 -3.10 -8.67
CA ASP A 75 -5.52 -2.99 -7.25
C ASP A 75 -4.13 -2.39 -7.02
N ILE A 76 -3.13 -2.80 -7.82
CA ILE A 76 -1.76 -2.28 -7.73
C ILE A 76 -1.72 -0.81 -8.14
N VAL A 77 -2.37 -0.43 -9.25
CA VAL A 77 -2.45 0.98 -9.69
C VAL A 77 -3.10 1.83 -8.60
N GLU A 78 -4.17 1.35 -7.98
CA GLU A 78 -4.84 2.05 -6.89
C GLU A 78 -3.95 2.20 -5.64
N ILE A 79 -3.19 1.16 -5.27
CA ILE A 79 -2.20 1.24 -4.19
C ILE A 79 -1.13 2.28 -4.50
N LEU A 80 -0.64 2.32 -5.74
CA LEU A 80 0.34 3.32 -6.17
C LEU A 80 -0.25 4.73 -6.12
N LYS A 81 -1.50 4.93 -6.55
CA LYS A 81 -2.21 6.22 -6.42
C LYS A 81 -2.31 6.67 -4.95
N MET A 82 -2.62 5.75 -4.03
CA MET A 82 -2.65 6.04 -2.59
C MET A 82 -1.28 6.47 -2.05
N ALA A 83 -0.21 5.83 -2.52
CA ALA A 83 1.16 6.16 -2.12
C ALA A 83 1.64 7.54 -2.58
N ILE A 84 1.00 8.16 -3.59
CA ILE A 84 1.34 9.52 -4.06
C ILE A 84 0.88 10.59 -3.08
N ARG A 85 -0.38 10.53 -2.59
CA ARG A 85 -1.05 11.70 -2.00
C ARG A 85 -1.32 11.66 -0.48
N THR A 86 -1.81 10.57 0.15
CA THR A 86 -1.94 10.50 1.63
C THR A 86 -2.48 9.16 2.18
N VAL A 87 -2.04 8.78 3.38
CA VAL A 87 -2.36 7.51 4.09
C VAL A 87 -3.55 7.60 5.05
N GLN A 88 -4.02 8.79 5.46
CA GLN A 88 -4.82 8.89 6.68
C GLN A 88 -6.35 8.67 6.56
N GLY A 89 -6.90 8.43 5.37
CA GLY A 89 -8.37 8.23 5.22
C GLY A 89 -8.80 7.11 4.28
N VAL A 90 -8.08 6.89 3.17
CA VAL A 90 -8.45 5.91 2.14
C VAL A 90 -8.02 4.48 2.51
N MET A 91 -6.98 4.35 3.35
CA MET A 91 -6.44 3.06 3.77
C MET A 91 -7.45 2.25 4.59
N VAL A 92 -8.27 2.93 5.41
CA VAL A 92 -9.29 2.34 6.28
C VAL A 92 -10.34 1.55 5.49
N CYS A 93 -10.90 2.14 4.43
CA CYS A 93 -12.00 1.52 3.69
C CYS A 93 -11.57 0.35 2.79
N LYS A 94 -10.30 0.31 2.34
CA LYS A 94 -9.83 -0.71 1.38
C LYS A 94 -9.05 -1.85 2.05
N PHE A 95 -8.34 -1.62 3.16
CA PHE A 95 -7.82 -2.72 3.98
C PHE A 95 -8.95 -3.58 4.56
N GLN A 96 -10.14 -3.01 4.77
CA GLN A 96 -11.33 -3.76 5.15
C GLN A 96 -11.83 -4.73 4.05
N LYS A 97 -11.41 -4.56 2.78
CA LYS A 97 -11.63 -5.55 1.71
C LYS A 97 -10.52 -6.61 1.62
N LEU A 98 -9.38 -6.38 2.27
CA LEU A 98 -8.20 -7.25 2.26
C LEU A 98 -8.08 -8.09 3.55
N LEU A 99 -8.88 -7.80 4.58
CA LEU A 99 -9.02 -8.53 5.85
C LEU A 99 -10.35 -9.30 5.89
#